data_AF-F8PLR9-F1
#
_entry.id   AF-F8PLR9-F1
#
_cell.length_a   1.000
_cell.length_b   1.000
_cell.length_c   1.000
_cell.angle_alpha   90.00
_cell.angle_beta   90.00
_cell.angle_gamma   90.00
#
_symmetry.space_group_name_H-M   'P 1'
#
loop_
_entity.id
_entity.type
_entity.pdbx_description
1 polymer ?
#
loop_
_entity_poly.entity_id
_entity_poly.type
_entity_poly.pdbx_seq_one_letter_code
_entity_poly.pdbx_strand_id
1 'polypeptide(L)'
;YTGFCHFVSGVTHVRQMTGREHCDIQRSIVAVIAGCAPPTFVCVICSPINSIYQAQAPIHTTTSLQSLSFLLAAFHHKKDAILQSGAWKGKKGPIKHFWIPKLELMQSFV
;
A
#
# COMPACT_ATOMS: atom_id res chain seq x y z
N TYR A 1 21.63 -12.62 -19.84
CA TYR A 1 21.95 -13.77 -18.99
C TYR A 1 21.05 -13.74 -17.77
N THR A 2 19.97 -14.53 -17.78
CA THR A 2 19.08 -14.70 -16.62
C THR A 2 19.54 -15.91 -15.83
N GLY A 3 20.18 -15.68 -14.69
CA GLY A 3 20.58 -16.75 -13.77
C GLY A 3 19.38 -17.30 -13.02
N PHE A 4 19.14 -18.60 -13.13
CA PHE A 4 18.18 -19.30 -12.27
C PHE A 4 18.84 -19.56 -10.91
N CYS A 5 18.30 -18.97 -9.85
CA CYS A 5 18.70 -19.28 -8.49
C CYS A 5 17.98 -20.56 -8.04
N HIS A 6 18.72 -21.63 -7.80
CA HIS A 6 18.18 -22.90 -7.30
C HIS A 6 18.20 -22.91 -5.77
N PHE A 7 17.03 -22.90 -5.13
CA PHE A 7 16.89 -22.91 -3.68
C PHE A 7 16.65 -24.34 -3.17
N VAL A 8 17.72 -25.12 -2.97
CA VAL A 8 17.66 -26.54 -2.55
C VAL A 8 16.86 -26.74 -1.25
N SER A 9 16.96 -25.79 -0.33
CA SER A 9 16.28 -25.84 0.99
C SER A 9 15.02 -24.96 1.04
N GLY A 10 14.52 -24.52 -0.12
CA GLY A 10 13.47 -23.52 -0.22
C GLY A 10 13.94 -22.09 0.04
N VAL A 11 13.03 -21.14 -0.17
CA VAL A 11 13.24 -19.72 0.15
C VAL A 11 13.03 -19.56 1.65
N THR A 12 14.08 -19.23 2.40
CA THR A 12 13.96 -18.97 3.84
C THR A 12 13.06 -17.77 4.10
N HIS A 13 12.20 -17.88 5.12
CA HIS A 13 11.34 -16.77 5.53
C HIS A 13 12.20 -15.56 5.91
N VAL A 14 11.83 -14.37 5.43
CA VAL A 14 12.58 -13.15 5.75
C VAL A 14 12.46 -12.90 7.25
N ARG A 15 13.60 -12.92 7.94
CA ARG A 15 13.67 -12.81 9.41
C ARG A 15 13.70 -11.36 9.88
N GLN A 16 14.29 -10.47 9.08
CA GLN A 16 14.34 -9.02 9.30
C GLN A 16 14.24 -8.32 7.95
N MET A 17 13.32 -7.37 7.82
CA MET A 17 13.21 -6.49 6.65
C MET A 17 13.57 -5.07 7.07
N THR A 18 14.38 -4.42 6.24
CA THR A 18 14.57 -2.98 6.26
C THR A 18 13.32 -2.27 5.73
N GLY A 19 13.16 -0.99 6.07
CA GLY A 19 12.03 -0.18 5.56
C GLY A 19 11.98 -0.14 4.03
N ARG A 20 13.14 -0.14 3.36
CA ARG A 20 13.25 -0.18 1.90
C ARG A 20 12.70 -1.49 1.32
N GLU A 21 13.08 -2.63 1.88
CA GLU A 21 12.57 -3.94 1.42
C GLU A 21 11.05 -4.06 1.57
N HIS A 22 10.50 -3.57 2.69
CA HIS A 22 9.05 -3.48 2.88
C HIS A 22 8.37 -2.66 1.77
N CYS A 23 8.96 -1.53 1.43
CA CYS A 23 8.46 -0.64 0.41
C CYS A 23 8.55 -1.26 -1.00
N ASP A 24 9.62 -1.98 -1.31
CA ASP A 24 9.79 -2.67 -2.61
C ASP A 24 8.78 -3.81 -2.77
N ILE A 25 8.49 -4.55 -1.71
CA ILE A 25 7.40 -5.55 -1.69
C ILE A 25 6.04 -4.87 -1.89
N GLN A 26 5.79 -3.72 -1.25
CA GLN A 26 4.54 -2.98 -1.48
C GLN A 26 4.37 -2.54 -2.94
N ARG A 27 5.45 -2.20 -3.66
CA ARG A 27 5.40 -1.88 -5.09
C ARG A 27 5.05 -3.07 -5.97
N SER A 28 5.54 -4.27 -5.65
CA SER A 28 5.19 -5.46 -6.42
C SER A 28 3.69 -5.77 -6.32
N ILE A 29 3.07 -5.51 -5.17
CA ILE A 29 1.61 -5.65 -4.98
C ILE A 29 0.85 -4.76 -5.98
N VAL A 30 1.28 -3.50 -6.17
CA VAL A 30 0.66 -2.57 -7.13
C VAL A 30 0.69 -3.13 -8.55
N ALA A 31 1.84 -3.65 -8.99
CA ALA A 31 1.98 -4.23 -10.31
C ALA A 31 1.07 -5.46 -10.50
N VAL A 32 0.96 -6.31 -9.46
CA VAL A 32 0.12 -7.52 -9.50
C VAL A 32 -1.37 -7.17 -9.61
N ILE A 33 -1.84 -6.14 -8.88
CA ILE A 33 -3.27 -5.80 -8.88
C ILE A 33 -3.70 -4.97 -10.10
N ALA A 34 -2.77 -4.27 -10.77
CA ALA A 34 -3.11 -3.36 -11.87
C ALA A 34 -3.82 -4.04 -13.05
N GLY A 35 -3.57 -5.32 -13.30
CA GLY A 35 -4.24 -6.11 -14.34
C GLY A 35 -5.44 -6.93 -13.86
N CYS A 36 -5.65 -7.02 -12.55
CA CYS A 36 -6.61 -7.97 -11.95
C CYS A 36 -7.73 -7.29 -11.15
N ALA A 37 -7.57 -6.00 -10.80
CA ALA A 37 -8.51 -5.27 -9.97
C ALA A 37 -9.06 -4.02 -10.69
N PRO A 38 -10.28 -3.56 -10.34
CA PRO A 38 -10.84 -2.33 -10.89
C PRO A 38 -9.90 -1.13 -10.65
N PRO A 39 -9.84 -0.14 -11.57
CA PRO A 39 -8.96 1.02 -11.43
C PRO A 39 -9.15 1.81 -10.12
N THR A 40 -10.39 1.86 -9.62
CA THR A 40 -10.72 2.49 -8.34
C THR A 40 -10.06 1.76 -7.18
N PHE A 41 -10.12 0.43 -7.15
CA PHE A 41 -9.48 -0.40 -6.14
C PHE A 41 -7.95 -0.27 -6.20
N VAL A 42 -7.37 -0.31 -7.40
CA VAL A 42 -5.93 -0.11 -7.59
C VAL A 42 -5.51 1.26 -7.05
N CYS A 43 -6.26 2.32 -7.37
CA CYS A 43 -5.99 3.66 -6.86
C CYS A 43 -6.02 3.74 -5.32
N VAL A 44 -6.98 3.04 -4.68
CA VAL A 44 -7.06 2.97 -3.21
C VAL A 44 -5.82 2.33 -2.62
N ILE A 45 -5.33 1.24 -3.19
CA ILE A 45 -4.13 0.56 -2.66
C ILE A 45 -2.86 1.37 -2.94
N CYS A 46 -2.78 2.02 -4.10
CA CYS A 46 -1.62 2.84 -4.47
C CYS A 46 -1.48 4.10 -3.61
N SER A 47 -2.58 4.75 -3.24
CA SER A 47 -2.59 6.02 -2.52
C SER A 47 -1.79 6.00 -1.20
N PRO A 48 -2.00 5.06 -0.26
CA PRO A 48 -1.22 4.98 0.98
C PRO A 48 0.24 4.58 0.73
N ILE A 49 0.52 3.69 -0.23
CA ILE A 49 1.89 3.31 -0.59
C ILE A 49 2.67 4.53 -1.10
N ASN A 50 2.10 5.26 -2.06
CA ASN A 50 2.70 6.48 -2.60
C ASN A 50 2.88 7.56 -1.52
N SER A 51 1.93 7.67 -0.58
CA SER A 51 2.04 8.58 0.57
C SER A 51 3.24 8.23 1.47
N ILE A 52 3.42 6.95 1.80
CA ILE A 52 4.58 6.47 2.60
C ILE A 52 5.89 6.80 1.89
N TYR A 53 5.97 6.56 0.58
CA TYR A 53 7.15 6.89 -0.21
C TYR A 53 7.45 8.38 -0.24
N GLN A 54 6.42 9.22 -0.42
CA GLN A 54 6.62 10.67 -0.38
C GLN A 54 7.07 11.14 0.99
N ALA A 55 6.49 10.61 2.08
CA ALA A 55 6.87 10.94 3.45
C ALA A 55 8.35 10.62 3.76
N GLN A 56 8.94 9.62 3.08
CA GLN A 56 10.35 9.24 3.22
C GLN A 56 11.33 10.13 2.44
N ALA A 57 10.85 11.12 1.68
CA ALA A 57 11.73 12.06 1.01
C ALA A 57 12.62 12.78 2.04
N PRO A 58 13.93 12.93 1.78
CA PRO A 58 14.85 13.58 2.71
C PRO A 58 14.56 15.08 2.87
N ILE A 59 13.89 15.69 1.88
CA ILE A 59 13.51 17.09 1.85
C ILE A 59 12.09 17.16 1.31
N HIS A 60 11.24 17.91 2.02
CA HIS A 60 9.87 18.19 1.60
C HIS A 60 9.79 19.59 0.99
N THR A 61 9.12 19.67 -0.15
CA THR A 61 8.78 20.92 -0.83
C THR A 61 7.29 21.18 -0.69
N THR A 62 6.83 22.41 -0.92
CA THR A 62 5.40 22.73 -0.90
C THR A 62 4.61 21.84 -1.86
N THR A 63 5.18 21.53 -3.02
CA THR A 63 4.56 20.64 -4.01
C THR A 63 4.51 19.19 -3.55
N SER A 64 5.55 18.68 -2.87
CA SER A 64 5.52 17.32 -2.33
C SER A 64 4.53 17.17 -1.19
N LEU A 65 4.38 18.19 -0.33
CA LEU A 65 3.37 18.21 0.73
C LEU A 65 1.95 18.24 0.15
N GLN A 66 1.69 19.10 -0.86
CA GLN A 66 0.40 19.12 -1.56
C GLN A 66 0.08 17.77 -2.20
N SER A 67 1.07 17.13 -2.81
CA SER A 67 0.89 15.80 -3.38
C SER A 67 0.57 14.75 -2.31
N LEU A 68 1.21 14.82 -1.15
CA LEU A 68 0.96 13.92 -0.03
C LEU A 68 -0.49 14.09 0.47
N SER A 69 -0.93 15.32 0.68
CA SER A 69 -2.31 15.65 1.07
C SER A 69 -3.32 15.12 0.04
N PHE A 70 -3.03 15.28 -1.26
CA PHE A 70 -3.89 14.79 -2.33
C PHE A 70 -4.00 13.25 -2.33
N LEU A 71 -2.89 12.53 -2.15
CA LEU A 71 -2.89 11.07 -2.09
C LEU A 71 -3.69 10.55 -0.89
N LEU A 72 -3.50 11.17 0.28
CA LEU A 72 -4.28 10.85 1.48
C LEU A 72 -5.76 11.13 1.26
N ALA A 73 -6.14 12.27 0.70
CA ALA A 73 -7.54 12.58 0.39
C ALA A 73 -8.15 11.57 -0.61
N ALA A 74 -7.40 11.21 -1.66
CA ALA A 74 -7.84 10.24 -2.66
C ALA A 74 -8.06 8.83 -2.05
N PHE A 75 -7.22 8.42 -1.11
CA PHE A 75 -7.41 7.18 -0.36
C PHE A 75 -8.75 7.21 0.39
N HIS A 76 -9.03 8.27 1.15
CA HIS A 76 -10.25 8.35 1.95
C HIS A 76 -11.52 8.40 1.11
N HIS A 77 -11.49 9.12 -0.01
CA HIS A 77 -12.64 9.19 -0.90
C HIS A 77 -12.97 7.83 -1.53
N LYS A 78 -11.97 6.96 -1.71
CA LYS A 78 -12.12 5.71 -2.47
C LYS A 78 -12.09 4.46 -1.59
N LYS A 79 -11.73 4.54 -0.30
CA LYS A 79 -11.52 3.37 0.58
C LYS A 79 -12.72 2.43 0.67
N ASP A 80 -13.94 2.93 0.42
CA ASP A 80 -15.15 2.11 0.36
C ASP A 80 -15.10 1.04 -0.74
N ALA A 81 -14.30 1.23 -1.79
CA ALA A 81 -14.06 0.21 -2.80
C ALA A 81 -13.44 -1.08 -2.20
N ILE A 82 -12.67 -0.97 -1.10
CA ILE A 82 -12.16 -2.13 -0.36
C ILE A 82 -13.32 -2.93 0.25
N LEU A 83 -14.30 -2.24 0.84
CA LEU A 83 -15.47 -2.89 1.44
C LEU A 83 -16.37 -3.51 0.36
N GLN A 84 -16.62 -2.78 -0.73
CA GLN A 84 -17.44 -3.24 -1.85
C GLN A 84 -16.86 -4.48 -2.53
N SER A 85 -15.54 -4.57 -2.66
CA SER A 85 -14.87 -5.77 -3.21
C SER A 85 -14.97 -7.00 -2.29
N GLY A 86 -15.39 -6.83 -1.03
CA GLY A 86 -15.34 -7.88 -0.02
C GLY A 86 -13.92 -8.37 0.29
N ALA A 87 -12.87 -7.64 -0.14
CA ALA A 87 -11.47 -8.00 0.06
C ALA A 87 -11.06 -7.89 1.54
N TRP A 88 -11.75 -7.04 2.32
CA TRP A 88 -11.51 -6.89 3.75
C TRP A 88 -12.17 -8.03 4.52
N LYS A 89 -11.40 -9.07 4.85
CA LYS A 89 -11.89 -10.28 5.53
C LYS A 89 -11.15 -10.56 6.83
N GLY A 90 -11.90 -10.93 7.86
CA GLY A 90 -11.37 -11.51 9.09
C GLY A 90 -11.61 -13.03 9.14
N LYS A 91 -11.28 -13.65 10.27
CA LYS A 91 -11.47 -15.10 10.50
C LYS A 91 -12.91 -15.58 10.29
N LYS A 92 -13.90 -14.69 10.46
CA LYS A 92 -15.34 -15.00 10.35
C LYS A 92 -15.98 -14.50 9.04
N GLY A 93 -15.19 -14.07 8.06
CA GLY A 93 -15.68 -13.55 6.78
C GLY A 93 -15.47 -12.04 6.60
N PRO A 94 -16.20 -11.40 5.66
CA PRO A 94 -16.01 -9.99 5.32
C PRO A 94 -16.31 -9.05 6.49
N ILE A 95 -15.42 -8.10 6.71
CA ILE A 95 -15.56 -7.04 7.71
C ILE A 95 -16.21 -5.83 7.01
N LYS A 96 -17.32 -5.33 7.58
CA LYS A 96 -18.15 -4.27 6.97
C LYS A 96 -17.65 -2.84 7.22
N HIS A 97 -16.54 -2.70 7.94
CA HIS A 97 -15.96 -1.41 8.28
C HIS A 97 -14.46 -1.42 7.97
N PHE A 98 -13.95 -0.27 7.56
CA PHE A 98 -12.52 -0.06 7.35
C PHE A 98 -12.02 0.94 8.41
N TRP A 99 -11.77 0.43 9.62
CA TRP A 99 -11.25 1.24 10.73
C TRP A 99 -9.87 0.74 11.14
N ILE A 100 -8.85 1.40 10.62
CA ILE A 100 -7.45 1.13 10.97
C ILE A 100 -6.92 2.44 11.57
N PRO A 101 -6.88 2.56 12.92
CA PRO A 101 -6.54 3.83 13.58
C PRO A 101 -5.23 4.46 13.09
N LYS A 102 -4.24 3.64 12.75
CA LYS A 102 -2.96 4.11 12.20
C LYS A 102 -3.07 4.75 10.81
N LEU A 103 -3.97 4.27 9.95
CA LEU A 103 -4.20 4.86 8.64
C LEU A 103 -5.01 6.15 8.75
N GLU A 104 -5.99 6.20 9.65
CA GLU A 104 -6.72 7.43 9.94
C GLU A 104 -5.77 8.51 10.51
N LEU A 105 -4.80 8.12 11.34
CA LEU A 105 -3.78 9.02 11.87
C LEU A 105 -2.89 9.63 10.78
N MET A 106 -2.69 8.97 9.63
CA MET A 106 -1.86 9.55 8.55
C MET A 106 -2.41 10.90 8.05
N GLN A 107 -3.69 11.20 8.30
CA GLN A 107 -4.30 12.47 7.95
C GLN A 107 -4.02 13.60 8.93
N SER A 108 -3.60 13.33 10.18
CA SER A 108 -3.32 14.38 11.15
C SER A 108 -1.97 15.06 10.94
N PHE A 109 -1.16 14.57 10.01
CA PHE A 109 0.16 15.12 9.68
C PHE A 109 0.11 16.20 8.60
N VAL A 110 -1.09 16.51 8.08
CA VAL A 110 -1.36 17.55 7.08
C VAL A 110 -2.13 18.70 7.74
#